data_AF-A0A2D6EWI8-F1
#
_entry.id   AF-A0A2D6EWI8-F1
#
_cell.length_a   1.000
_cell.length_b   1.000
_cell.length_c   1.000
_cell.angle_alpha   90.00
_cell.angle_beta   90.00
_cell.angle_gamma   90.00
#
_symmetry.space_group_name_H-M   'P 1'
#
loop_
_entity.id
_entity.type
_entity.pdbx_description
1 polymer ?
#
loop_
_entity_poly.entity_id
_entity_poly.type
_entity_poly.pdbx_seq_one_letter_code
_entity_poly.pdbx_strand_id
1 'polypeptide(L)'
;MKRKLVQLGPTSLAMTLPKKWIDKFHLTQGKEVDVEEKDKILVVSTEATGPKETTNFDFSGLTPTIMRLMLSAAYKQGLPDITLTNVNKQQKKDIEKAINILVGYERLDQGPKSVRLVDVSRPAEELIDKAQQQMLWKILNMIDEIIAGIHPEDLQALDLEINRVSWFLQRTIAVYYARSQELFLMFEEAGILEALGDGLKDYNKETRTKPKAHKVLLGEIKQAIEDLQSFRSKPNMERMLSTRDSIKKIKKKMKAHPLAQVVQKVDDLYEAVVALKINDLSTS
;
A
#
# COMPACT_ATOMS: atom_id res chain seq x y z
N MET A 1 -5.79 -0.08 -28.70
CA MET A 1 -5.84 0.25 -30.15
C MET A 1 -4.51 -0.14 -30.79
N LYS A 2 -4.47 -0.47 -32.08
CA LYS A 2 -3.21 -0.73 -32.79
C LYS A 2 -2.83 0.51 -33.64
N ARG A 3 -1.56 0.89 -33.64
CA ARG A 3 -0.99 1.96 -34.47
C ARG A 3 0.07 1.36 -35.40
N LYS A 4 0.16 1.87 -36.62
CA LYS A 4 1.24 1.50 -37.54
C LYS A 4 2.45 2.41 -37.28
N LEU A 5 3.64 1.84 -37.43
CA LEU A 5 4.87 2.60 -37.53
C LEU A 5 4.95 3.23 -38.92
N VAL A 6 5.43 4.46 -38.99
CA VAL A 6 5.57 5.23 -40.23
C VAL A 6 7.03 5.65 -40.36
N GLN A 7 7.62 5.46 -41.53
CA GLN A 7 9.00 5.87 -41.78
C GLN A 7 9.12 7.40 -41.73
N LEU A 8 10.01 7.91 -40.88
CA LEU A 8 10.28 9.33 -40.68
C LEU A 8 11.79 9.58 -40.89
N GLY A 9 12.32 9.27 -42.08
CA GLY A 9 13.75 9.36 -42.41
C GLY A 9 14.37 7.98 -42.68
N PRO A 10 15.67 7.88 -43.05
CA PRO A 10 16.29 6.61 -43.44
C PRO A 10 16.37 5.56 -42.32
N THR A 11 16.49 6.01 -41.07
CA THR A 11 16.78 5.14 -39.91
C THR A 11 15.72 5.22 -38.80
N SER A 12 14.72 6.08 -38.94
CA SER A 12 13.75 6.39 -37.88
C SER A 12 12.32 6.03 -38.26
N LEU A 13 11.62 5.39 -37.33
CA LEU A 13 10.19 5.14 -37.38
C LEU A 13 9.49 6.06 -36.39
N ALA A 14 8.31 6.54 -36.75
CA ALA A 14 7.43 7.32 -35.90
C ALA A 14 6.10 6.59 -35.68
N MET A 15 5.47 6.84 -34.53
CA MET A 15 4.10 6.42 -34.25
C MET A 15 3.26 7.60 -33.79
N THR A 16 1.96 7.56 -34.08
CA THR A 16 1.03 8.60 -33.65
C THR A 16 0.45 8.31 -32.27
N LEU A 17 0.43 9.32 -31.42
CA LEU A 17 -0.20 9.24 -30.11
C LEU A 17 -1.74 9.26 -30.25
N PRO A 18 -2.50 8.66 -29.30
CA PRO A 18 -3.96 8.70 -29.34
C PRO A 18 -4.49 10.14 -29.23
N LYS A 19 -5.36 10.56 -30.16
CA LYS A 19 -5.95 11.91 -30.12
C LYS A 19 -6.62 12.25 -28.79
N LYS A 20 -7.38 11.31 -28.22
CA LYS A 20 -7.99 11.48 -26.87
C LYS A 20 -6.95 11.77 -25.78
N TRP A 21 -5.75 11.21 -25.88
CA TRP A 21 -4.67 11.45 -24.92
C TRP A 21 -4.04 12.82 -25.14
N ILE A 22 -3.75 13.19 -26.39
CA ILE A 22 -3.30 14.53 -26.77
C ILE A 22 -4.26 15.62 -26.27
N ASP A 23 -5.57 15.44 -26.53
CA ASP A 23 -6.61 16.39 -26.15
C ASP A 23 -6.74 16.47 -24.61
N LYS A 24 -6.71 15.32 -23.92
CA LYS A 24 -6.81 15.23 -22.45
C LYS A 24 -5.66 15.97 -21.74
N PHE A 25 -4.46 15.90 -22.28
CA PHE A 25 -3.26 16.49 -21.69
C PHE A 25 -2.84 17.80 -22.36
N HIS A 26 -3.69 18.35 -23.25
CA HIS A 26 -3.43 19.59 -23.98
C HIS A 26 -2.02 19.64 -24.60
N LEU A 27 -1.62 18.52 -25.21
CA LEU A 27 -0.32 18.40 -25.86
C LEU A 27 -0.38 19.07 -27.22
N THR A 28 0.60 19.94 -27.48
CA THR A 28 0.74 20.66 -28.75
C THR A 28 2.03 20.25 -29.44
N GLN A 29 2.13 20.52 -30.74
CA GLN A 29 3.37 20.32 -31.49
C GLN A 29 4.53 21.04 -30.78
N GLY A 30 5.68 20.37 -30.70
CA GLY A 30 6.87 20.89 -30.02
C GLY A 30 6.94 20.59 -28.52
N LYS A 31 5.90 20.01 -27.91
CA LYS A 31 6.00 19.49 -26.53
C LYS A 31 6.70 18.14 -26.51
N GLU A 32 7.53 17.95 -25.49
CA GLU A 32 8.21 16.69 -25.21
C GLU A 32 7.31 15.77 -24.38
N VAL A 33 7.57 14.47 -24.52
CA VAL A 33 6.97 13.38 -23.74
C VAL A 33 8.09 12.45 -23.35
N ASP A 34 8.02 11.88 -22.15
CA ASP A 34 8.99 10.90 -21.70
C ASP A 34 8.65 9.55 -22.31
N VAL A 35 9.68 8.84 -22.78
CA VAL A 35 9.55 7.48 -23.31
C VAL A 35 10.52 6.58 -22.59
N GLU A 36 9.98 5.60 -21.87
CA GLU A 36 10.76 4.58 -21.18
C GLU A 36 10.59 3.23 -21.91
N GLU A 37 11.70 2.55 -22.17
CA GLU A 37 11.73 1.22 -22.77
C GLU A 37 11.82 0.15 -21.68
N LYS A 38 10.86 -0.77 -21.66
CA LYS A 38 10.83 -1.96 -20.79
C LYS A 38 10.61 -3.21 -21.64
N ASP A 39 11.69 -3.85 -22.07
CA ASP A 39 11.70 -5.00 -22.97
C ASP A 39 10.91 -4.79 -24.28
N LYS A 40 9.69 -5.34 -24.34
CA LYS A 40 8.78 -5.25 -25.50
C LYS A 40 7.73 -4.16 -25.34
N ILE A 41 7.86 -3.33 -24.31
CA ILE A 41 6.89 -2.30 -23.92
C ILE A 41 7.57 -0.94 -24.02
N LEU A 42 6.89 0.00 -24.66
CA LEU A 42 7.22 1.42 -24.59
C LEU A 42 6.17 2.11 -23.73
N VAL A 43 6.62 2.77 -22.66
CA VAL A 43 5.77 3.60 -21.79
C VAL A 43 5.97 5.05 -22.20
N VAL A 44 4.89 5.71 -22.62
CA VAL A 44 4.90 7.14 -22.97
C VAL A 44 4.16 7.91 -21.90
N SER A 45 4.85 8.85 -21.25
CA SER A 45 4.32 9.71 -20.18
C SER A 45 4.50 11.19 -20.50
N THR A 46 3.80 12.04 -19.76
CA THR A 46 3.93 13.50 -19.88
C THR A 46 3.74 14.13 -18.50
N GLU A 47 4.48 15.19 -18.23
CA GLU A 47 4.29 16.03 -17.03
C GLU A 47 3.03 16.92 -17.13
N ALA A 48 2.41 17.00 -18.30
CA ALA A 48 1.19 17.77 -18.48
C ALA A 48 0.09 17.22 -17.56
N THR A 49 -0.49 18.10 -16.74
CA THR A 49 -1.61 17.75 -15.88
C THR A 49 -2.90 17.84 -16.70
N GLY A 50 -3.50 16.70 -16.99
CA GLY A 50 -4.86 16.65 -17.54
C GLY A 50 -5.87 17.17 -16.51
N PRO A 51 -7.14 17.41 -16.90
CA PRO A 51 -8.18 17.73 -15.94
C PRO A 51 -8.23 16.62 -14.88
N LYS A 52 -8.16 17.01 -13.60
CA LYS A 52 -8.27 16.06 -12.48
C LYS A 52 -9.59 15.31 -12.60
N GLU A 53 -9.52 14.02 -12.89
CA GLU A 53 -10.70 13.17 -12.94
C GLU A 53 -11.35 13.16 -11.56
N THR A 54 -12.55 13.74 -11.46
CA THR A 54 -13.30 13.75 -10.20
C THR A 54 -14.29 12.59 -10.23
N THR A 55 -14.17 11.68 -9.27
CA THR A 55 -15.11 10.56 -9.10
C THR A 55 -16.25 10.98 -8.18
N ASN A 56 -17.50 10.73 -8.58
CA ASN A 56 -18.67 11.08 -7.78
C ASN A 56 -19.25 9.84 -7.08
N PHE A 57 -19.51 9.95 -5.78
CA PHE A 57 -20.24 8.95 -5.01
C PHE A 57 -21.51 9.55 -4.38
N ASP A 58 -22.58 8.79 -4.37
CA ASP A 58 -23.82 9.11 -3.65
C ASP A 58 -23.82 8.41 -2.29
N PHE A 59 -23.93 9.17 -1.21
CA PHE A 59 -23.90 8.67 0.17
C PHE A 59 -25.30 8.47 0.77
N SER A 60 -26.35 8.58 -0.04
CA SER A 60 -27.73 8.31 0.35
C SER A 60 -27.88 6.89 0.93
N GLY A 61 -28.35 6.80 2.17
CA GLY A 61 -28.63 5.53 2.84
C GLY A 61 -27.40 4.71 3.25
N LEU A 62 -26.17 5.20 3.02
CA LEU A 62 -24.97 4.47 3.42
C LEU A 62 -24.77 4.51 4.94
N THR A 63 -24.49 3.34 5.51
CA THR A 63 -24.08 3.23 6.93
C THR A 63 -22.65 3.73 7.10
N PRO A 64 -22.24 4.15 8.32
CA PRO A 64 -20.88 4.57 8.59
C PRO A 64 -19.81 3.52 8.21
N THR A 65 -20.14 2.23 8.35
CA THR A 65 -19.24 1.13 7.97
C THR A 65 -19.02 1.06 6.47
N ILE A 66 -20.09 1.11 5.68
CA ILE A 66 -20.00 1.08 4.21
C ILE A 66 -19.29 2.32 3.68
N MET A 67 -19.56 3.50 4.26
CA MET A 67 -18.84 4.71 3.90
C MET A 67 -17.34 4.62 4.13
N ARG A 68 -16.91 4.12 5.31
CA ARG A 68 -15.48 3.95 5.61
C ARG A 68 -14.82 2.98 4.64
N LEU A 69 -15.49 1.86 4.33
CA LEU A 69 -15.01 0.89 3.35
C LEU A 69 -14.86 1.54 1.96
N MET A 70 -15.88 2.26 1.48
CA MET A 70 -15.82 2.95 0.19
C MET A 70 -14.71 3.99 0.12
N LEU A 71 -14.57 4.83 1.15
CA LEU A 71 -13.51 5.86 1.20
C LEU A 71 -12.12 5.23 1.22
N SER A 72 -11.91 4.19 2.03
CA SER A 72 -10.62 3.49 2.08
C SER A 72 -10.31 2.78 0.76
N ALA A 73 -11.29 2.17 0.10
CA ALA A 73 -11.10 1.51 -1.18
C ALA A 73 -10.79 2.50 -2.31
N ALA A 74 -11.55 3.60 -2.39
CA ALA A 74 -11.33 4.69 -3.33
C ALA A 74 -9.93 5.30 -3.18
N TYR A 75 -9.50 5.52 -1.93
CA TYR A 75 -8.17 6.01 -1.61
C TYR A 75 -7.07 5.03 -2.04
N LYS A 76 -7.18 3.77 -1.65
CA LYS A 76 -6.21 2.71 -1.99
C LYS A 76 -6.12 2.44 -3.49
N GLN A 77 -7.19 2.67 -4.24
CA GLN A 77 -7.19 2.60 -5.70
C GLN A 77 -6.41 3.76 -6.36
N GLY A 78 -6.07 4.81 -5.60
CA GLY A 78 -5.37 5.97 -6.15
C GLY A 78 -6.27 6.94 -6.89
N LEU A 79 -7.57 6.99 -6.55
CA LEU A 79 -8.44 8.03 -7.11
C LEU A 79 -7.90 9.42 -6.70
N PRO A 80 -7.89 10.42 -7.59
CA PRO A 80 -7.37 11.73 -7.25
C PRO A 80 -8.42 12.54 -6.49
N ASP A 81 -9.37 13.17 -7.19
CA ASP A 81 -10.42 13.96 -6.53
C ASP A 81 -11.71 13.14 -6.41
N ILE A 82 -12.37 13.21 -5.25
CA ILE A 82 -13.62 12.50 -4.96
C ILE A 82 -14.68 13.51 -4.50
N THR A 83 -15.86 13.49 -5.11
CA THR A 83 -17.01 14.26 -4.64
C THR A 83 -18.06 13.33 -4.04
N LEU A 84 -18.45 13.64 -2.81
CA LEU A 84 -19.44 12.91 -2.03
C LEU A 84 -20.73 13.74 -1.99
N THR A 85 -21.82 13.17 -2.50
CA THR A 85 -23.12 13.84 -2.58
C THR A 85 -24.12 13.21 -1.60
N ASN A 86 -25.18 13.97 -1.25
CA ASN A 86 -26.22 13.57 -0.31
C ASN A 86 -25.71 13.22 1.10
N VAL A 87 -24.64 13.87 1.53
CA VAL A 87 -24.01 13.65 2.84
C VAL A 87 -24.81 14.36 3.94
N ASN A 88 -25.22 13.62 4.98
CA ASN A 88 -25.88 14.17 6.16
C ASN A 88 -24.88 14.67 7.24
N LYS A 89 -25.38 15.36 8.27
CA LYS A 89 -24.53 15.95 9.33
C LYS A 89 -23.67 14.93 10.08
N GLN A 90 -24.20 13.73 10.34
CA GLN A 90 -23.45 12.68 11.02
C GLN A 90 -22.36 12.10 10.10
N GLN A 91 -22.72 11.84 8.84
CA GLN A 91 -21.79 11.36 7.83
C GLN A 91 -20.64 12.34 7.60
N LYS A 92 -20.87 13.66 7.64
CA LYS A 92 -19.80 14.67 7.58
C LYS A 92 -18.77 14.51 8.70
N LYS A 93 -19.21 14.25 9.93
CA LYS A 93 -18.31 13.99 11.07
C LYS A 93 -17.51 12.69 10.89
N ASP A 94 -18.16 11.66 10.36
CA ASP A 94 -17.51 10.37 10.12
C ASP A 94 -16.48 10.45 8.98
N ILE A 95 -16.79 11.22 7.92
CA ILE A 95 -15.86 11.56 6.84
C ILE A 95 -14.64 12.30 7.40
N GLU A 96 -14.85 13.31 8.26
CA GLU A 96 -13.76 14.09 8.86
C GLU A 96 -12.79 13.20 9.65
N LYS A 97 -13.31 12.26 10.44
CA LYS A 97 -12.48 11.27 11.14
C LYS A 97 -11.73 10.35 10.17
N ALA A 98 -12.37 9.94 9.09
CA ALA A 98 -11.75 9.08 8.08
C ALA A 98 -10.64 9.82 7.31
N ILE A 99 -10.79 11.11 7.00
CA ILE A 99 -9.76 11.87 6.27
C ILE A 99 -8.44 11.95 7.04
N ASN A 100 -8.48 11.99 8.38
CA ASN A 100 -7.27 12.03 9.21
C ASN A 100 -6.32 10.84 9.00
N ILE A 101 -6.82 9.72 8.48
CA ILE A 101 -6.00 8.54 8.14
C ILE A 101 -5.70 8.43 6.63
N LEU A 102 -6.29 9.28 5.78
CA LEU A 102 -6.07 9.31 4.33
C LEU A 102 -5.02 10.36 3.96
N VAL A 103 -3.74 10.00 4.05
CA VAL A 103 -2.61 10.91 3.78
C VAL A 103 -2.73 11.56 2.40
N GLY A 104 -2.60 12.89 2.35
CA GLY A 104 -2.60 13.65 1.11
C GLY A 104 -3.97 14.03 0.57
N TYR A 105 -5.06 13.65 1.26
CA TYR A 105 -6.40 14.17 0.95
C TYR A 105 -6.77 15.33 1.86
N GLU A 106 -7.27 16.38 1.25
CA GLU A 106 -7.84 17.53 1.95
C GLU A 106 -9.35 17.64 1.71
N ARG A 107 -10.08 18.04 2.75
CA ARG A 107 -11.51 18.26 2.66
C ARG A 107 -11.81 19.66 2.15
N LEU A 108 -12.60 19.75 1.08
CA LEU A 108 -13.24 20.99 0.63
C LEU A 108 -14.76 20.84 0.72
N ASP A 109 -15.40 21.66 1.55
CA ASP A 109 -16.86 21.71 1.61
C ASP A 109 -17.41 22.48 0.40
N GLN A 110 -18.23 21.81 -0.42
CA GLN A 110 -18.86 22.41 -1.60
C GLN A 110 -20.33 22.78 -1.39
N GLY A 111 -20.88 22.53 -0.19
CA GLY A 111 -22.23 22.93 0.19
C GLY A 111 -22.85 22.12 1.35
N PRO A 112 -24.15 22.31 1.62
CA PRO A 112 -24.82 21.68 2.76
C PRO A 112 -24.81 20.15 2.72
N LYS A 113 -24.92 19.55 1.53
CA LYS A 113 -25.01 18.10 1.29
C LYS A 113 -23.89 17.53 0.41
N SER A 114 -22.82 18.30 0.20
CA SER A 114 -21.69 17.91 -0.65
C SER A 114 -20.37 18.13 0.06
N VAL A 115 -19.48 17.15 -0.05
CA VAL A 115 -18.09 17.21 0.45
C VAL A 115 -17.18 16.74 -0.67
N ARG A 116 -16.11 17.49 -0.95
CA ARG A 116 -15.09 17.10 -1.92
C ARG A 116 -13.79 16.75 -1.18
N LEU A 117 -13.19 15.64 -1.55
CA LEU A 117 -11.85 15.23 -1.13
C LEU A 117 -10.92 15.52 -2.30
N VAL A 118 -9.88 16.32 -2.04
CA VAL A 118 -8.92 16.73 -3.07
C VAL A 118 -7.57 16.13 -2.76
N ASP A 119 -6.98 15.51 -3.77
CA ASP A 119 -5.60 15.08 -3.69
C ASP A 119 -4.66 16.28 -3.74
N VAL A 120 -4.01 16.56 -2.62
CA VAL A 120 -2.92 17.54 -2.53
C VAL A 120 -1.55 16.87 -2.48
N SER A 121 -1.51 15.54 -2.38
CA SER A 121 -0.27 14.80 -2.53
C SER A 121 0.06 14.60 -4.01
N ARG A 122 1.36 14.62 -4.30
CA ARG A 122 1.88 13.95 -5.49
C ARG A 122 2.51 12.67 -4.95
N PRO A 123 1.82 11.52 -5.00
CA PRO A 123 2.48 10.25 -4.71
C PRO A 123 3.73 10.20 -5.59
N ALA A 124 4.84 9.65 -5.08
CA ALA A 124 6.08 9.51 -5.82
C ALA A 124 6.61 8.09 -5.62
N GLU A 125 7.18 7.49 -6.67
CA GLU A 125 7.70 6.12 -6.63
C GLU A 125 8.72 5.94 -5.49
N GLU A 126 9.59 6.93 -5.29
CA GLU A 126 10.58 6.98 -4.21
C GLU A 126 9.97 6.93 -2.78
N LEU A 127 8.67 7.18 -2.64
CA LEU A 127 7.97 7.08 -1.35
C LEU A 127 7.55 5.65 -1.02
N ILE A 128 7.52 4.75 -2.01
CA ILE A 128 7.11 3.35 -1.83
C ILE A 128 8.09 2.65 -0.89
N ASP A 129 9.38 2.66 -1.22
CA ASP A 129 10.42 2.06 -0.36
C ASP A 129 10.42 2.69 1.03
N LYS A 130 10.30 4.02 1.12
CA LYS A 130 10.27 4.74 2.40
C LYS A 130 9.07 4.33 3.27
N ALA A 131 7.88 4.26 2.69
CA ALA A 131 6.66 3.90 3.41
C ALA A 131 6.67 2.41 3.81
N GLN A 132 7.18 1.54 2.94
CA GLN A 132 7.32 0.12 3.24
C GLN A 132 8.33 -0.14 4.35
N GLN A 133 9.49 0.51 4.32
CA GLN A 133 10.44 0.49 5.44
C GLN A 133 9.73 0.98 6.69
N GLN A 134 9.11 2.17 6.65
CA GLN A 134 8.39 2.72 7.81
C GLN A 134 7.39 1.73 8.42
N MET A 135 6.66 0.95 7.61
CA MET A 135 5.78 -0.11 8.12
C MET A 135 6.52 -1.21 8.86
N LEU A 136 7.59 -1.76 8.28
CA LEU A 136 8.42 -2.78 8.94
C LEU A 136 8.95 -2.29 10.29
N TRP A 137 9.50 -1.08 10.33
CA TRP A 137 9.99 -0.47 11.57
C TRP A 137 8.87 -0.30 12.61
N LYS A 138 7.68 0.11 12.20
CA LYS A 138 6.51 0.22 13.10
C LYS A 138 6.07 -1.13 13.65
N ILE A 139 6.05 -2.19 12.84
CA ILE A 139 5.71 -3.55 13.28
C ILE A 139 6.75 -4.07 14.27
N LEU A 140 8.04 -3.89 14.00
CA LEU A 140 9.12 -4.28 14.91
C LEU A 140 9.00 -3.54 16.25
N ASN A 141 8.73 -2.23 16.22
CA ASN A 141 8.48 -1.43 17.41
C ASN A 141 7.24 -1.94 18.17
N MET A 142 6.15 -2.26 17.46
CA MET A 142 4.94 -2.82 18.06
C MET A 142 5.22 -4.12 18.81
N ILE A 143 6.07 -4.99 18.26
CA ILE A 143 6.51 -6.22 18.94
C ILE A 143 7.29 -5.89 20.23
N ASP A 144 8.23 -4.94 20.16
CA ASP A 144 9.02 -4.52 21.33
C ASP A 144 8.13 -3.95 22.44
N GLU A 145 7.18 -3.09 22.10
CA GLU A 145 6.21 -2.51 23.03
C GLU A 145 5.32 -3.59 23.67
N ILE A 146 4.88 -4.59 22.90
CA ILE A 146 4.14 -5.74 23.43
C ILE A 146 5.02 -6.53 24.42
N ILE A 147 6.29 -6.78 24.10
CA ILE A 147 7.23 -7.47 25.01
C ILE A 147 7.45 -6.65 26.30
N ALA A 148 7.53 -5.32 26.19
CA ALA A 148 7.68 -4.38 27.29
C ALA A 148 6.41 -4.29 28.17
N GLY A 149 5.25 -4.61 27.61
CA GLY A 149 3.99 -4.69 28.34
C GLY A 149 3.06 -3.48 28.12
N ILE A 150 3.14 -2.85 26.94
CA ILE A 150 2.26 -1.74 26.52
C ILE A 150 0.78 -2.03 26.75
N HIS A 151 0.05 -0.97 27.12
CA HIS A 151 -1.39 -1.00 27.32
C HIS A 151 -2.12 -1.13 25.96
N PRO A 152 -3.26 -1.85 25.88
CA PRO A 152 -3.97 -2.04 24.59
C PRO A 152 -4.36 -0.74 23.87
N GLU A 153 -4.70 0.31 24.60
CA GLU A 153 -5.13 1.61 24.11
C GLU A 153 -3.98 2.36 23.44
N ASP A 154 -2.78 2.32 24.02
CA ASP A 154 -1.58 2.91 23.41
C ASP A 154 -1.16 2.12 22.17
N LEU A 155 -1.33 0.80 22.21
CA LEU A 155 -1.08 -0.06 21.06
C LEU A 155 -2.06 0.20 19.90
N GLN A 156 -3.30 0.58 20.21
CA GLN A 156 -4.29 0.98 19.21
C GLN A 156 -3.85 2.22 18.42
N ALA A 157 -3.14 3.16 19.05
CA ALA A 157 -2.59 4.31 18.36
C ALA A 157 -1.50 3.89 17.35
N LEU A 158 -0.60 2.98 17.73
CA LEU A 158 0.42 2.42 16.84
C LEU A 158 -0.20 1.68 15.64
N ASP A 159 -1.24 0.89 15.88
CA ASP A 159 -2.01 0.19 14.86
C ASP A 159 -2.66 1.16 13.84
N LEU A 160 -3.26 2.24 14.32
CA LEU A 160 -3.81 3.28 13.43
C LEU A 160 -2.74 3.95 12.57
N GLU A 161 -1.53 4.12 13.09
CA GLU A 161 -0.39 4.60 12.29
C GLU A 161 0.07 3.59 11.25
N ILE A 162 0.08 2.29 11.57
CA ILE A 162 0.37 1.22 10.60
C ILE A 162 -0.68 1.26 9.47
N ASN A 163 -1.97 1.35 9.79
CA ASN A 163 -3.04 1.45 8.80
C ASN A 163 -2.87 2.66 7.89
N ARG A 164 -2.54 3.82 8.47
CA ARG A 164 -2.28 5.06 7.74
C ARG A 164 -1.13 4.91 6.74
N VAL A 165 -0.01 4.31 7.15
CA VAL A 165 1.13 4.08 6.26
C VAL A 165 0.83 3.01 5.22
N SER A 166 0.16 1.92 5.59
CA SER A 166 -0.24 0.84 4.67
C SER A 166 -1.13 1.35 3.56
N TRP A 167 -2.18 2.11 3.89
CA TRP A 167 -3.09 2.63 2.88
C TRP A 167 -2.39 3.64 1.97
N PHE A 168 -1.50 4.48 2.51
CA PHE A 168 -0.69 5.39 1.70
C PHE A 168 0.24 4.63 0.75
N LEU A 169 0.87 3.54 1.23
CA LEU A 169 1.70 2.66 0.41
C LEU A 169 0.88 2.02 -0.72
N GLN A 170 -0.25 1.38 -0.38
CA GLN A 170 -1.16 0.75 -1.35
C GLN A 170 -1.65 1.75 -2.40
N ARG A 171 -2.00 2.97 -1.98
CA ARG A 171 -2.36 4.06 -2.89
C ARG A 171 -1.22 4.43 -3.82
N THR A 172 -0.01 4.59 -3.29
CA THR A 172 1.16 4.99 -4.10
C THR A 172 1.49 3.90 -5.12
N ILE A 173 1.46 2.63 -4.71
CA ILE A 173 1.63 1.48 -5.60
C ILE A 173 0.56 1.48 -6.69
N ALA A 174 -0.72 1.68 -6.34
CA ALA A 174 -1.81 1.67 -7.31
C ALA A 174 -1.69 2.78 -8.37
N VAL A 175 -1.18 3.96 -7.98
CA VAL A 175 -0.93 5.08 -8.90
C VAL A 175 0.25 4.81 -9.82
N TYR A 176 1.38 4.32 -9.29
CA TYR A 176 2.63 4.17 -10.04
C TYR A 176 2.71 2.89 -10.86
N TYR A 177 2.35 1.77 -10.25
CA TYR A 177 2.45 0.45 -10.86
C TYR A 177 1.15 0.01 -11.52
N ALA A 178 0.29 0.96 -11.90
CA ALA A 178 -0.95 0.66 -12.58
C ALA A 178 -0.70 -0.23 -13.81
N ARG A 179 -1.19 -1.48 -13.76
CA ARG A 179 -1.04 -2.52 -14.80
C ARG A 179 0.34 -3.19 -14.89
N SER A 180 1.21 -3.05 -13.88
CA SER A 180 2.38 -3.93 -13.75
C SER A 180 1.99 -5.28 -13.13
N GLN A 181 2.80 -6.31 -13.35
CA GLN A 181 2.63 -7.60 -12.66
C GLN A 181 3.02 -7.49 -11.17
N GLU A 182 3.94 -6.59 -10.84
CA GLU A 182 4.42 -6.33 -9.48
C GLU A 182 3.34 -5.67 -8.60
N LEU A 183 2.40 -4.94 -9.21
CA LEU A 183 1.28 -4.28 -8.53
C LEU A 183 0.61 -5.20 -7.52
N PHE A 184 0.26 -6.43 -7.94
CA PHE A 184 -0.44 -7.37 -7.08
C PHE A 184 0.41 -7.76 -5.86
N LEU A 185 1.67 -8.13 -6.09
CA LEU A 185 2.57 -8.60 -5.03
C LEU A 185 2.92 -7.48 -4.04
N MET A 186 3.22 -6.27 -4.53
CA MET A 186 3.52 -5.12 -3.66
C MET A 186 2.29 -4.70 -2.85
N PHE A 187 1.10 -4.73 -3.47
CA PHE A 187 -0.15 -4.40 -2.81
C PHE A 187 -0.54 -5.44 -1.75
N GLU A 188 -0.32 -6.72 -2.05
CA GLU A 188 -0.51 -7.85 -1.13
C GLU A 188 0.45 -7.76 0.04
N GLU A 189 1.73 -7.51 -0.20
CA GLU A 189 2.72 -7.31 0.86
C GLU A 189 2.28 -6.20 1.82
N ALA A 190 1.86 -5.04 1.29
CA ALA A 190 1.39 -3.94 2.11
C ALA A 190 0.16 -4.32 2.97
N GLY A 191 -0.71 -5.18 2.45
CA GLY A 191 -1.85 -5.74 3.18
C GLY A 191 -1.42 -6.76 4.25
N ILE A 192 -0.42 -7.60 3.98
CA ILE A 192 0.12 -8.55 4.96
C ILE A 192 0.76 -7.79 6.14
N LEU A 193 1.50 -6.73 5.86
CA LEU A 193 2.12 -5.88 6.89
C LEU A 193 1.08 -5.20 7.79
N GLU A 194 -0.03 -4.73 7.22
CA GLU A 194 -1.15 -4.20 8.01
C GLU A 194 -1.82 -5.29 8.86
N ALA A 195 -2.12 -6.45 8.26
CA ALA A 195 -2.69 -7.59 8.98
C ALA A 195 -1.78 -8.13 10.09
N LEU A 196 -0.45 -7.97 9.98
CA LEU A 196 0.49 -8.25 11.06
C LEU A 196 0.27 -7.30 12.25
N GLY A 197 0.09 -6.00 11.98
CA GLY A 197 -0.26 -5.00 13.00
C GLY A 197 -1.56 -5.36 13.72
N ASP A 198 -2.61 -5.66 12.97
CA ASP A 198 -3.91 -6.11 13.51
C ASP A 198 -3.75 -7.35 14.40
N GLY A 199 -3.05 -8.38 13.92
CA GLY A 199 -2.83 -9.61 14.67
C GLY A 199 -2.05 -9.40 15.96
N LEU A 200 -1.08 -8.48 15.97
CA LEU A 200 -0.32 -8.10 17.17
C LEU A 200 -1.17 -7.33 18.17
N LYS A 201 -2.02 -6.41 17.70
CA LYS A 201 -3.01 -5.70 18.51
C LYS A 201 -3.98 -6.66 19.18
N ASP A 202 -4.57 -7.56 18.39
CA ASP A 202 -5.56 -8.53 18.88
C ASP A 202 -4.92 -9.48 19.90
N TYR A 203 -3.73 -9.99 19.61
CA TYR A 203 -2.95 -10.77 20.56
C TYR A 203 -2.74 -10.04 21.89
N ASN A 204 -2.35 -8.76 21.86
CA ASN A 204 -2.10 -7.98 23.08
C ASN A 204 -3.38 -7.77 23.90
N LYS A 205 -4.51 -7.55 23.22
CA LYS A 205 -5.82 -7.35 23.83
C LYS A 205 -6.32 -8.63 24.53
N GLU A 206 -6.13 -9.77 23.88
CA GLU A 206 -6.57 -11.08 24.39
C GLU A 206 -5.63 -11.63 25.47
N THR A 207 -4.34 -11.30 25.40
CA THR A 207 -3.30 -11.85 26.28
C THR A 207 -2.82 -10.83 27.31
N ARG A 208 -3.60 -10.65 28.37
CA ARG A 208 -3.31 -9.67 29.45
C ARG A 208 -1.98 -9.95 30.16
N THR A 209 -1.74 -11.20 30.56
CA THR A 209 -0.46 -11.64 31.12
C THR A 209 0.38 -12.26 30.02
N LYS A 210 1.60 -11.78 29.82
CA LYS A 210 2.52 -12.27 28.77
C LYS A 210 3.57 -13.19 29.41
N PRO A 211 3.40 -14.52 29.38
CA PRO A 211 4.37 -15.44 29.95
C PRO A 211 5.73 -15.28 29.28
N LYS A 212 6.81 -15.65 29.98
CA LYS A 212 8.18 -15.63 29.43
C LYS A 212 8.27 -16.36 28.08
N ALA A 213 7.55 -17.46 27.93
CA ALA A 213 7.46 -18.22 26.68
C ALA A 213 6.93 -17.38 25.50
N HIS A 214 5.92 -16.54 25.73
CA HIS A 214 5.38 -15.68 24.68
C HIS A 214 6.36 -14.58 24.29
N LYS A 215 7.08 -14.01 25.26
CA LYS A 215 8.13 -13.01 24.97
C LYS A 215 9.25 -13.61 24.11
N VAL A 216 9.65 -14.85 24.39
CA VAL A 216 10.62 -15.58 23.56
C VAL A 216 10.08 -15.78 22.14
N LEU A 217 8.82 -16.21 22.00
CA LEU A 217 8.19 -16.41 20.68
C LEU A 217 8.06 -15.10 19.89
N LEU A 218 7.69 -14.00 20.54
CA LEU A 218 7.67 -12.68 19.93
C LEU A 218 9.06 -12.25 19.46
N GLY A 219 10.11 -12.57 20.22
CA GLY A 219 11.49 -12.38 19.79
C GLY A 219 11.87 -13.21 18.56
N GLU A 220 11.44 -14.48 18.51
CA GLU A 220 11.64 -15.35 17.32
C GLU A 220 10.91 -14.77 16.08
N ILE A 221 9.69 -14.27 16.25
CA ILE A 221 8.90 -13.60 15.20
C ILE A 221 9.60 -12.32 14.73
N LYS A 222 10.05 -11.48 15.68
CA LYS A 222 10.78 -10.25 15.39
C LYS A 222 12.01 -10.53 14.54
N GLN A 223 12.82 -11.51 14.95
CA GLN A 223 14.03 -11.88 14.22
C GLN A 223 13.74 -12.31 12.78
N ALA A 224 12.66 -13.07 12.57
CA ALA A 224 12.25 -13.48 11.23
C ALA A 224 11.86 -12.27 10.36
N ILE A 225 11.17 -11.27 10.91
CA ILE A 225 10.82 -10.03 10.19
C ILE A 225 12.07 -9.21 9.86
N GLU A 226 13.03 -9.10 10.79
CA GLU A 226 14.32 -8.44 10.56
C GLU A 226 15.13 -9.14 9.46
N ASP A 227 15.12 -10.48 9.45
CA ASP A 227 15.77 -11.27 8.39
C ASP A 227 15.15 -10.98 7.03
N LEU A 228 13.81 -10.94 6.93
CA LEU A 228 13.08 -10.57 5.72
C LEU A 228 13.39 -9.14 5.25
N GLN A 229 13.44 -8.18 6.18
CA GLN A 229 13.85 -6.81 5.88
C GLN A 229 15.28 -6.75 5.34
N SER A 230 16.20 -7.50 5.96
CA SER A 230 17.60 -7.54 5.52
C SER A 230 17.74 -8.14 4.11
N PHE A 231 16.97 -9.19 3.81
CA PHE A 231 16.99 -9.86 2.52
C PHE A 231 16.57 -8.93 1.38
N ARG A 232 15.62 -8.01 1.63
CA ARG A 232 15.24 -6.98 0.65
C ARG A 232 16.42 -6.09 0.28
N SER A 233 17.17 -5.65 1.28
CA SER A 233 18.33 -4.77 1.05
C SER A 233 19.51 -5.51 0.41
N LYS A 234 19.74 -6.76 0.80
CA LYS A 234 20.89 -7.59 0.39
C LYS A 234 20.47 -9.06 0.34
N PRO A 235 20.06 -9.59 -0.83
CA PRO A 235 19.63 -10.97 -0.97
C PRO A 235 20.70 -11.97 -0.53
N ASN A 236 20.34 -12.86 0.38
CA ASN A 236 21.16 -13.98 0.82
C ASN A 236 20.28 -15.23 0.93
N MET A 237 20.50 -16.19 0.03
CA MET A 237 19.70 -17.42 -0.05
C MET A 237 19.81 -18.30 1.19
N GLU A 238 21.00 -18.39 1.78
CA GLU A 238 21.23 -19.21 2.99
C GLU A 238 20.44 -18.65 4.17
N ARG A 239 20.50 -17.32 4.37
CA ARG A 239 19.72 -16.61 5.39
C ARG A 239 18.22 -16.76 5.15
N MET A 240 17.77 -16.74 3.90
CA MET A 240 16.35 -16.91 3.57
C MET A 240 15.87 -18.33 3.89
N LEU A 241 16.65 -19.36 3.56
CA LEU A 241 16.33 -20.75 3.89
C LEU A 241 16.29 -20.97 5.41
N SER A 242 17.25 -20.40 6.15
CA SER A 242 17.26 -20.50 7.62
C SER A 242 16.09 -19.75 8.26
N THR A 243 15.68 -18.60 7.69
CA THR A 243 14.48 -17.86 8.10
C THR A 243 13.23 -18.72 7.90
N ARG A 244 13.08 -19.36 6.73
CA ARG A 244 11.96 -20.27 6.44
C ARG A 244 11.86 -21.42 7.43
N ASP A 245 13.00 -22.03 7.76
CA ASP A 245 13.04 -23.13 8.74
C ASP A 245 12.69 -22.65 10.15
N SER A 246 13.11 -21.44 10.52
CA SER A 246 12.71 -20.80 11.77
C SER A 246 11.20 -20.56 11.82
N ILE A 247 10.60 -19.98 10.78
CA ILE A 247 9.14 -19.78 10.67
C ILE A 247 8.39 -21.12 10.80
N LYS A 248 8.83 -22.17 10.11
CA LYS A 248 8.25 -23.52 10.22
C LYS A 248 8.34 -24.09 11.63
N LYS A 249 9.47 -23.90 12.31
CA LYS A 249 9.65 -24.33 13.71
C LYS A 249 8.69 -23.58 14.64
N ILE A 250 8.58 -22.26 14.49
CA ILE A 250 7.62 -21.43 15.24
C ILE A 250 6.19 -21.94 14.98
N LYS A 251 5.78 -22.09 13.73
CA LYS A 251 4.44 -22.56 13.34
C LYS A 251 4.07 -23.91 13.97
N LYS A 252 5.02 -24.85 14.05
CA LYS A 252 4.83 -26.15 14.73
C LYS A 252 4.56 -26.01 16.22
N LYS A 253 5.21 -25.06 16.91
CA LYS A 253 4.97 -24.78 18.35
C LYS A 253 3.59 -24.14 18.61
N MET A 254 2.92 -23.64 17.56
CA MET A 254 1.80 -22.69 17.69
C MET A 254 0.41 -23.26 17.38
N LYS A 255 0.25 -24.60 17.29
CA LYS A 255 -1.09 -25.19 17.11
C LYS A 255 -1.99 -24.77 18.30
N ALA A 256 -3.06 -24.02 18.00
CA ALA A 256 -3.99 -23.43 18.97
C ALA A 256 -3.40 -22.34 19.91
N HIS A 257 -2.29 -21.70 19.52
CA HIS A 257 -1.69 -20.59 20.28
C HIS A 257 -2.28 -19.23 19.86
N PRO A 258 -2.46 -18.25 20.76
CA PRO A 258 -2.97 -16.91 20.41
C PRO A 258 -2.19 -16.19 19.30
N LEU A 259 -0.87 -16.41 19.22
CA LEU A 259 0.00 -15.87 18.16
C LEU A 259 -0.05 -16.62 16.82
N ALA A 260 -0.88 -17.67 16.67
CA ALA A 260 -0.90 -18.47 15.45
C ALA A 260 -1.21 -17.64 14.20
N GLN A 261 -2.11 -16.65 14.31
CA GLN A 261 -2.46 -15.75 13.20
C GLN A 261 -1.27 -14.86 12.81
N VAL A 262 -0.55 -14.29 13.79
CA VAL A 262 0.65 -13.48 13.55
C VAL A 262 1.72 -14.30 12.82
N VAL A 263 1.96 -15.55 13.26
CA VAL A 263 2.94 -16.43 12.61
C VAL A 263 2.53 -16.80 11.20
N GLN A 264 1.24 -17.03 10.95
CA GLN A 264 0.76 -17.26 9.58
C GLN A 264 1.03 -16.04 8.70
N LYS A 265 0.84 -14.83 9.20
CA LYS A 265 1.11 -13.62 8.44
C LYS A 265 2.60 -13.37 8.18
N VAL A 266 3.50 -13.82 9.07
CA VAL A 266 4.95 -13.81 8.79
C VAL A 266 5.32 -14.82 7.70
N ASP A 267 4.64 -15.98 7.65
CA ASP A 267 4.79 -16.97 6.58
C ASP A 267 4.30 -16.39 5.23
N ASP A 268 3.13 -15.76 5.22
CA ASP A 268 2.59 -15.05 4.04
C ASP A 268 3.58 -13.95 3.58
N LEU A 269 4.15 -13.18 4.53
CA LEU A 269 5.14 -12.14 4.23
C LEU A 269 6.41 -12.71 3.61
N TYR A 270 6.90 -13.85 4.13
CA TYR A 270 8.05 -14.55 3.55
C TYR A 270 7.79 -14.88 2.08
N GLU A 271 6.62 -15.44 1.75
CA GLU A 271 6.27 -15.80 0.37
C GLU A 271 6.22 -14.57 -0.55
N ALA A 272 5.60 -13.47 -0.10
CA ALA A 272 5.55 -12.22 -0.86
C ALA A 272 6.95 -11.62 -1.09
N VAL A 273 7.82 -11.60 -0.07
CA VAL A 273 9.20 -11.11 -0.17
C VAL A 273 10.01 -11.92 -1.19
N VAL A 274 9.89 -13.25 -1.14
CA VAL A 274 10.59 -14.15 -2.08
C VAL A 274 10.09 -13.93 -3.50
N ALA A 275 8.77 -13.85 -3.70
CA ALA A 275 8.17 -13.66 -5.02
C ALA A 275 8.60 -12.34 -5.67
N LEU A 276 8.59 -11.24 -4.91
CA LEU A 276 9.09 -9.94 -5.37
C LEU A 276 10.56 -10.02 -5.77
N LYS A 277 11.41 -10.72 -4.99
CA LYS A 277 12.84 -10.78 -5.30
C LYS A 277 13.21 -11.69 -6.45
N ILE A 278 12.42 -12.73 -6.72
CA ILE A 278 12.58 -13.56 -7.93
C ILE A 278 12.34 -12.73 -9.18
N ASN A 279 11.35 -11.82 -9.17
CA ASN A 279 11.11 -10.94 -10.31
C ASN A 279 12.33 -10.08 -10.63
N ASP A 280 12.93 -9.42 -9.62
CA ASP A 280 14.15 -8.60 -9.78
C ASP A 280 15.32 -9.39 -10.41
N LEU A 281 15.49 -10.66 -10.01
CA LEU A 281 16.56 -11.54 -10.50
C LEU A 281 16.31 -12.08 -11.92
N SER A 282 15.07 -12.00 -12.40
CA SER A 282 14.70 -12.44 -13.75
C SER A 282 14.77 -11.33 -14.79
N THR A 283 14.77 -10.07 -14.34
CA THR A 283 14.84 -8.85 -15.16
C THR A 283 16.25 -8.24 -15.22
N SER A 284 17.24 -8.87 -14.57
CA SER A 284 18.66 -8.48 -14.58
C SER A 284 19.54 -9.46 -15.35
#